data_AF-A3DLI9-F1
#
_entry.id   AF-A3DLI9-F1
#
_cell.length_a   1.000
_cell.length_b   1.000
_cell.length_c   1.000
_cell.angle_alpha   90.00
_cell.angle_beta   90.00
_cell.angle_gamma   90.00
#
_symmetry.space_group_name_H-M   'P 1'
#
loop_
_entity.id
_entity.type
_entity.pdbx_description
1 polymer ?
#
loop_
_entity_poly.entity_id
_entity_poly.type
_entity_poly.pdbx_seq_one_letter_code
_entity_poly.pdbx_strand_id
1 'polypeptide(L)'
;MNSEVEERLEKIEQLLEKVLLKINMLEEKLRLMGIDSSELRIANMLVSALSLPPIIALESSKRVLEIFSARTGLDDISRAIIESLSTCEKLSISEITRRVRAIRGKASRRIIAEKLEILEDMGIVVSTKLPNKHLFMLARCISGHGKS
;
A
#
# COMPACT_ATOMS: atom_id res chain seq x y z
N MET A 1 19.59 31.03 37.41
CA MET A 1 19.18 29.63 37.22
C MET A 1 17.77 29.51 36.65
N ASN A 2 16.74 30.23 37.14
CA ASN A 2 15.40 30.17 36.54
C ASN A 2 15.32 30.76 35.12
N SER A 3 16.01 31.87 34.82
CA SER A 3 15.88 32.51 33.51
C SER A 3 16.42 31.68 32.34
N GLU A 4 17.46 30.86 32.56
CA GLU A 4 18.01 29.96 31.53
C GLU A 4 17.06 28.79 31.26
N VAL A 5 16.34 28.33 32.28
CA VAL A 5 15.31 27.30 32.13
C VAL A 5 14.10 27.88 31.39
N GLU A 6 13.66 29.10 31.72
CA GLU A 6 12.59 29.81 31.03
C GLU A 6 12.93 30.08 29.55
N GLU A 7 14.13 30.56 29.25
CA GLU A 7 14.58 30.77 27.85
C GLU A 7 14.59 29.46 27.04
N ARG A 8 15.00 28.36 27.66
CA ARG A 8 14.97 27.04 27.03
C ARG A 8 13.54 26.54 26.83
N LEU A 9 12.64 26.85 27.76
CA LEU A 9 11.22 26.51 27.65
C LEU A 9 10.57 27.27 26.49
N GLU A 10 10.76 28.59 26.42
CA GLU A 10 10.24 29.42 25.32
C GLU A 10 10.75 28.94 23.95
N LYS A 11 12.04 28.58 23.85
CA LYS A 11 12.58 27.98 22.62
C LYS A 11 11.91 26.66 22.25
N ILE A 12 11.63 25.81 23.23
CA ILE A 12 10.95 24.53 23.00
C ILE A 12 9.51 24.77 22.53
N GLU A 13 8.79 25.69 23.17
CA GLU A 13 7.43 26.07 22.76
C GLU A 13 7.40 26.58 21.32
N GLN A 14 8.29 27.51 20.97
CA GLN A 14 8.41 28.02 19.59
C GLN A 14 8.75 26.91 18.57
N LEU A 15 9.58 25.93 18.96
CA LEU A 15 9.90 24.79 18.10
C LEU A 15 8.70 23.88 17.93
N LEU A 16 7.94 23.61 19.00
CA LEU A 16 6.72 22.80 18.96
C LEU A 16 5.65 23.45 18.09
N GLU A 17 5.43 24.77 18.21
CA GLU A 17 4.51 25.51 17.34
C GLU A 17 4.91 25.39 15.86
N LYS A 18 6.20 25.55 15.55
CA LYS A 18 6.72 25.38 14.18
C LYS A 18 6.52 23.96 13.66
N VAL A 19 6.68 22.94 14.51
CA VAL A 19 6.44 21.54 14.15
C VAL A 19 4.95 21.30 13.90
N LEU A 20 4.07 21.78 14.77
CA LEU A 20 2.61 21.67 14.62
C LEU A 20 2.14 22.35 13.33
N LEU A 21 2.62 23.56 13.04
CA LEU A 21 2.31 24.26 11.79
C LEU A 21 2.73 23.43 10.56
N LYS A 22 3.93 22.85 10.58
CA LYS A 22 4.40 21.99 9.49
C LYS A 22 3.54 20.73 9.34
N ILE A 23 3.13 20.11 10.45
CA ILE A 23 2.25 18.92 10.44
C ILE A 23 0.90 19.28 9.84
N ASN A 24 0.25 20.35 10.31
CA ASN A 24 -1.05 20.80 9.81
C ASN A 24 -0.98 21.12 8.30
N MET A 25 0.09 21.75 7.84
CA MET A 25 0.30 22.01 6.41
C MET A 25 0.47 20.73 5.59
N LEU A 26 1.13 19.71 6.14
CA LEU A 26 1.25 18.40 5.50
C LEU A 26 -0.10 17.70 5.45
N GLU A 27 -0.85 17.70 6.55
CA GLU A 27 -2.20 17.10 6.62
C GLU A 27 -3.17 17.74 5.62
N GLU A 28 -3.21 19.07 5.54
CA GLU A 28 -4.04 19.77 4.55
C GLU A 28 -3.59 19.48 3.12
N LYS A 29 -2.29 19.44 2.84
CA LYS A 29 -1.78 19.05 1.51
C LYS A 29 -2.20 17.63 1.14
N LEU A 30 -2.06 16.68 2.07
CA LEU A 30 -2.48 15.30 1.85
C LEU A 30 -3.99 15.21 1.60
N ARG A 31 -4.80 15.96 2.37
CA ARG A 31 -6.26 16.03 2.18
C ARG A 31 -6.63 16.60 0.81
N LEU A 32 -5.99 17.69 0.39
CA LEU A 32 -6.19 18.29 -0.94
C LEU A 32 -5.81 17.35 -2.08
N MET A 33 -4.85 16.45 -1.87
CA MET A 33 -4.47 15.38 -2.81
C MET A 33 -5.45 14.20 -2.81
N GLY A 34 -6.54 14.27 -2.05
CA GLY A 34 -7.56 13.22 -1.92
C GLY A 34 -7.10 12.02 -1.10
N ILE A 35 -6.02 12.14 -0.33
CA ILE A 35 -5.46 11.04 0.47
C ILE A 35 -6.27 10.94 1.76
N ASP A 36 -7.03 9.86 1.92
CA ASP A 36 -7.83 9.59 3.12
C ASP A 36 -7.11 8.71 4.15
N SER A 37 -7.74 8.50 5.31
CA SER A 37 -7.18 7.69 6.40
C SER A 37 -7.01 6.22 6.04
N SER A 38 -7.81 5.69 5.11
CA SER A 38 -7.69 4.31 4.64
C SER A 38 -6.52 4.15 3.69
N GLU A 39 -6.26 5.15 2.84
CA GLU A 39 -5.12 5.19 1.93
C GLU A 39 -3.81 5.22 2.71
N LEU A 40 -3.72 6.08 3.73
CA LEU A 40 -2.56 6.15 4.62
C LEU A 40 -2.36 4.85 5.41
N ARG A 41 -3.44 4.22 5.89
CA ARG A 41 -3.36 2.95 6.60
C ARG A 41 -2.78 1.84 5.70
N ILE A 42 -3.25 1.73 4.46
CA ILE A 42 -2.72 0.75 3.50
C ILE A 42 -1.27 1.10 3.16
N ALA A 43 -0.94 2.36 2.89
CA ALA A 43 0.42 2.77 2.59
C ALA A 43 1.39 2.44 3.73
N ASN A 44 1.04 2.78 4.98
CA ASN A 44 1.85 2.45 6.15
C ASN A 44 2.03 0.94 6.32
N MET A 45 0.97 0.16 6.12
CA MET A 45 1.06 -1.29 6.13
C MET A 45 2.03 -1.80 5.06
N LEU A 46 2.00 -1.26 3.84
CA LEU A 46 2.91 -1.66 2.76
C LEU A 46 4.36 -1.26 3.07
N VAL A 47 4.59 -0.08 3.67
CA VAL A 47 5.92 0.33 4.15
C VAL A 47 6.44 -0.66 5.19
N SER A 48 5.63 -0.98 6.21
CA SER A 48 6.07 -1.84 7.31
C SER A 48 6.22 -3.31 6.92
N ALA A 49 5.26 -3.86 6.16
CA ALA A 49 5.24 -5.28 5.83
C ALA A 49 6.18 -5.65 4.67
N LEU A 50 6.31 -4.76 3.68
CA LEU A 50 7.05 -5.04 2.45
C LEU A 50 8.31 -4.17 2.29
N SER A 51 8.61 -3.33 3.29
CA SER A 51 9.74 -2.39 3.26
C SER A 51 9.73 -1.47 2.04
N LEU A 52 8.54 -1.09 1.57
CA LEU A 52 8.43 -0.19 0.42
C LEU A 52 8.83 1.23 0.80
N PRO A 53 9.46 1.99 -0.12
CA PRO A 53 9.60 3.43 0.02
C PRO A 53 8.21 4.09 0.18
N PRO A 54 8.05 5.06 1.10
CA PRO A 54 6.73 5.67 1.39
C PRO A 54 6.00 6.20 0.15
N ILE A 55 6.72 6.80 -0.81
CA ILE A 55 6.14 7.32 -2.04
C ILE A 55 5.51 6.21 -2.91
N ILE A 56 6.20 5.07 -3.04
CA ILE A 56 5.71 3.91 -3.78
C ILE A 56 4.53 3.28 -3.05
N ALA A 57 4.59 3.23 -1.72
CA ALA A 57 3.51 2.69 -0.89
C ALA A 57 2.22 3.52 -1.02
N LEU A 58 2.32 4.85 -1.08
CA LEU A 58 1.19 5.75 -1.33
C LEU A 58 0.59 5.56 -2.73
N GLU A 59 1.40 5.47 -3.77
CA GLU A 59 0.89 5.18 -5.12
C GLU A 59 0.21 3.79 -5.18
N SER A 60 0.78 2.83 -4.46
CA SER A 60 0.26 1.47 -4.38
C SER A 60 -1.05 1.40 -3.61
N SER A 61 -1.20 2.15 -2.51
CA SER A 61 -2.43 2.18 -1.72
C SER A 61 -3.60 2.79 -2.49
N LYS A 62 -3.37 3.82 -3.31
CA LYS A 62 -4.39 4.34 -4.24
C LYS A 62 -4.94 3.24 -5.14
N ARG A 63 -4.05 2.49 -5.80
CA ARG A 63 -4.45 1.39 -6.70
C ARG A 63 -5.23 0.30 -5.97
N VAL A 64 -4.86 -0.01 -4.73
CA VAL A 64 -5.60 -0.96 -3.88
C VAL A 64 -7.00 -0.44 -3.56
N LEU A 65 -7.13 0.81 -3.11
CA LEU A 65 -8.43 1.40 -2.76
C LEU A 65 -9.37 1.48 -3.95
N GLU A 66 -8.86 1.83 -5.13
CA GLU A 66 -9.66 1.88 -6.34
C GLU A 66 -10.19 0.50 -6.75
N ILE A 67 -9.45 -0.58 -6.46
CA ILE A 67 -9.94 -1.96 -6.66
C ILE A 67 -11.01 -2.30 -5.60
N PHE A 68 -10.77 -1.95 -4.34
CA PHE A 68 -11.69 -2.25 -3.24
C PHE A 68 -13.01 -1.48 -3.34
N SER A 69 -12.99 -0.26 -3.87
CA SER A 69 -14.21 0.53 -4.11
C SER A 69 -15.01 -0.01 -5.31
N ALA A 70 -14.34 -0.53 -6.33
CA ALA A 70 -14.99 -1.12 -7.51
C ALA A 70 -15.50 -2.55 -7.29
N ARG A 71 -15.02 -3.26 -6.26
CA ARG A 71 -15.31 -4.68 -6.01
C ARG A 71 -15.63 -4.92 -4.54
N THR A 72 -16.91 -5.12 -4.24
CA THR A 72 -17.38 -5.49 -2.90
C THR A 72 -17.27 -6.99 -2.65
N GLY A 73 -17.16 -7.41 -1.38
CA GLY A 73 -17.22 -8.83 -1.00
C GLY A 73 -15.91 -9.62 -1.12
N LEU A 74 -14.78 -8.95 -1.38
CA LEU A 74 -13.46 -9.59 -1.36
C LEU A 74 -13.12 -10.04 0.06
N ASP A 75 -12.76 -11.32 0.21
CA ASP A 75 -12.27 -11.87 1.47
C ASP A 75 -10.86 -11.36 1.84
N ASP A 76 -10.47 -11.57 3.09
CA ASP A 76 -9.20 -11.06 3.63
C ASP A 76 -7.96 -11.60 2.90
N ILE A 77 -8.04 -12.79 2.31
CA ILE A 77 -6.91 -13.38 1.56
C ILE A 77 -6.78 -12.69 0.21
N SER A 78 -7.90 -12.48 -0.46
CA SER A 78 -7.99 -11.81 -1.76
C SER A 78 -7.50 -10.36 -1.64
N ARG A 79 -7.90 -9.66 -0.58
CA ARG A 79 -7.40 -8.32 -0.26
C ARG A 79 -5.88 -8.31 -0.08
N ALA A 80 -5.35 -9.22 0.73
CA ALA A 80 -3.91 -9.32 0.95
C ALA A 80 -3.13 -9.68 -0.33
N ILE A 81 -3.71 -10.48 -1.24
CA ILE A 81 -3.12 -10.76 -2.56
C ILE A 81 -3.06 -9.48 -3.39
N ILE A 82 -4.15 -8.71 -3.44
CA ILE A 82 -4.20 -7.44 -4.18
C ILE A 82 -3.18 -6.44 -3.63
N GLU A 83 -3.10 -6.30 -2.31
CA GLU A 83 -2.08 -5.49 -1.63
C GLU A 83 -0.66 -5.97 -1.94
N SER A 84 -0.42 -7.29 -2.00
CA SER A 84 0.90 -7.83 -2.33
C SER A 84 1.36 -7.56 -3.76
N LEU A 85 0.43 -7.46 -4.70
CA LEU A 85 0.65 -7.17 -6.13
C LEU A 85 0.56 -5.67 -6.44
N SER A 86 0.31 -4.83 -5.43
CA SER A 86 0.12 -3.40 -5.57
C SER A 86 1.39 -2.64 -5.99
N THR A 87 2.53 -3.27 -6.22
CA THR A 87 3.73 -2.59 -6.77
C THR A 87 3.83 -2.67 -8.29
N CYS A 88 2.85 -3.27 -8.99
CA CYS A 88 2.90 -3.51 -10.43
C CYS A 88 4.07 -4.38 -10.91
N GLU A 89 4.72 -5.12 -10.01
CA GLU A 89 5.72 -6.11 -10.37
C GLU A 89 5.05 -7.44 -10.75
N LYS A 90 5.66 -8.18 -11.69
CA LYS A 90 5.24 -9.54 -12.00
C LYS A 90 5.80 -10.48 -10.94
N LEU A 91 4.92 -11.10 -10.15
CA LEU A 91 5.32 -11.98 -9.05
C LEU A 91 4.90 -13.42 -9.27
N SER A 92 5.75 -14.36 -8.89
CA SER A 92 5.40 -15.77 -8.77
C SER A 92 4.50 -16.03 -7.56
N ILE A 93 3.78 -17.16 -7.55
CA ILE A 93 2.97 -17.59 -6.40
C ILE A 93 3.79 -17.64 -5.10
N SER A 94 5.08 -18.03 -5.18
CA SER A 94 6.00 -18.02 -4.03
C SER A 94 6.22 -16.62 -3.45
N GLU A 95 6.47 -15.64 -4.31
CA GLU A 95 6.72 -14.25 -3.90
C GLU A 95 5.44 -13.64 -3.34
N ILE A 96 4.30 -13.87 -4.00
CA ILE A 96 2.97 -13.47 -3.51
C ILE A 96 2.72 -14.09 -2.13
N THR A 97 2.98 -15.38 -1.95
CA THR A 97 2.79 -16.06 -0.66
C THR A 97 3.64 -15.43 0.44
N ARG A 98 4.90 -15.08 0.16
CA ARG A 98 5.77 -14.39 1.12
C ARG A 98 5.20 -13.03 1.50
N ARG A 99 4.79 -12.23 0.52
CA ARG A 99 4.23 -10.89 0.76
C ARG A 99 2.91 -10.95 1.52
N VAL A 100 1.99 -11.85 1.13
CA VAL A 100 0.72 -12.08 1.84
C VAL A 100 0.95 -12.48 3.30
N ARG A 101 1.96 -13.31 3.58
CA ARG A 101 2.35 -13.65 4.97
C ARG A 101 2.92 -12.46 5.73
N ALA A 102 3.67 -11.57 5.08
CA ALA A 102 4.16 -10.37 5.73
C ALA A 102 3.01 -9.41 6.10
N ILE A 103 1.99 -9.31 5.24
CA ILE A 103 0.83 -8.43 5.44
C ILE A 103 -0.14 -9.01 6.48
N ARG A 104 -0.49 -10.30 6.38
CA ARG A 104 -1.57 -10.94 7.15
C ARG A 104 -1.09 -11.99 8.16
N GLY A 105 0.22 -12.24 8.27
CA GLY A 105 0.82 -13.27 9.11
C GLY A 105 0.81 -14.67 8.49
N LYS A 106 -0.37 -15.29 8.31
CA LYS A 106 -0.49 -16.70 7.85
C LYS A 106 -1.19 -16.81 6.50
N ALA A 107 -0.63 -17.62 5.61
CA ALA A 107 -1.32 -18.03 4.38
C ALA A 107 -0.80 -19.37 3.84
N SER A 108 -1.74 -20.19 3.36
CA SER A 108 -1.46 -21.43 2.63
C SER A 108 -1.26 -21.13 1.16
N ARG A 109 -0.19 -21.67 0.56
CA ARG A 109 0.11 -21.51 -0.87
C ARG A 109 -1.03 -22.07 -1.74
N ARG A 110 -1.68 -23.16 -1.32
CA ARG A 110 -2.83 -23.75 -2.02
C ARG A 110 -4.00 -22.77 -2.09
N ILE A 111 -4.34 -22.15 -0.95
CA ILE A 111 -5.43 -21.19 -0.87
C ILE A 111 -5.10 -19.93 -1.69
N ILE A 112 -3.84 -19.48 -1.66
CA ILE A 112 -3.41 -18.35 -2.49
C ILE A 112 -3.55 -18.66 -3.99
N ALA A 113 -3.15 -19.87 -4.44
CA ALA A 113 -3.31 -20.26 -5.83
C ALA A 113 -4.79 -20.28 -6.25
N GLU A 114 -5.65 -20.90 -5.44
CA GLU A 114 -7.11 -20.92 -5.65
C GLU A 114 -7.70 -19.50 -5.72
N LYS A 115 -7.25 -18.59 -4.84
CA LYS A 115 -7.69 -17.19 -4.85
C LYS A 115 -7.12 -16.40 -6.03
N LEU A 116 -5.91 -16.71 -6.50
CA LEU A 116 -5.35 -16.09 -7.70
C LEU A 116 -6.14 -16.47 -8.94
N GLU A 117 -6.58 -17.71 -9.08
CA GLU A 117 -7.47 -18.15 -10.16
C GLU A 117 -8.79 -17.38 -10.13
N ILE A 118 -9.43 -17.28 -8.96
CA ILE A 118 -10.67 -16.49 -8.80
C ILE A 118 -10.43 -15.00 -9.14
N LEU A 119 -9.33 -14.40 -8.67
CA LEU A 119 -9.01 -13.00 -8.95
C LEU A 119 -8.67 -12.74 -10.43
N GLU A 120 -8.12 -13.74 -11.12
CA GLU A 120 -7.87 -13.72 -12.56
C GLU A 120 -9.19 -13.81 -13.34
N ASP A 121 -10.09 -14.72 -12.98
CA ASP A 121 -11.43 -14.83 -13.56
C ASP A 121 -12.25 -13.54 -13.38
N MET A 122 -12.05 -12.84 -12.25
CA MET A 122 -12.68 -11.53 -11.97
C MET A 122 -12.02 -10.36 -12.73
N GLY A 123 -10.93 -10.59 -13.47
CA GLY A 123 -10.16 -9.59 -14.21
C GLY A 123 -9.41 -8.60 -13.31
N ILE A 124 -9.19 -8.93 -12.04
CA ILE A 124 -8.44 -8.08 -11.09
C ILE A 124 -6.94 -8.34 -11.24
N VAL A 125 -6.58 -9.59 -11.46
CA VAL A 125 -5.22 -10.06 -11.69
C VAL A 125 -5.09 -10.59 -13.11
N VAL A 126 -3.91 -10.47 -13.69
CA VAL A 126 -3.54 -11.08 -14.97
C VAL A 126 -2.35 -11.98 -14.75
N SER A 127 -2.36 -13.15 -15.39
CA SER A 127 -1.20 -14.04 -15.38
C SER A 127 -0.39 -13.98 -16.67
N THR A 128 0.88 -14.36 -16.58
CA THR A 128 1.74 -14.63 -17.73
C THR A 128 2.43 -15.97 -17.48
N LYS A 129 2.18 -16.91 -18.39
CA LYS A 129 2.81 -18.24 -18.37
C LYS A 129 4.08 -18.21 -19.23
N LEU A 130 5.22 -18.33 -18.56
CA LEU A 130 6.53 -18.59 -19.15
C LEU A 130 6.85 -20.08 -19.01
N PRO A 131 7.75 -20.64 -19.82
CA PRO A 131 8.05 -22.08 -19.83
C PRO A 131 8.29 -22.70 -18.43
N ASN A 132 8.91 -21.94 -17.52
CA ASN A 132 9.25 -22.38 -16.16
C ASN A 132 8.68 -21.48 -15.06
N LYS A 133 7.83 -20.49 -15.39
CA LYS A 133 7.33 -19.52 -14.40
C LYS A 133 5.88 -19.13 -14.68
N HIS A 134 5.07 -19.15 -13.64
CA HIS A 134 3.73 -18.57 -13.65
C HIS A 134 3.75 -17.28 -12.84
N LEU A 135 3.61 -16.15 -13.51
CA LEU A 135 3.73 -14.81 -12.91
C LEU A 135 2.37 -14.11 -12.94
N PHE A 136 2.11 -13.28 -11.93
CA PHE A 136 0.87 -12.55 -11.76
C PHE A 136 1.15 -11.06 -11.55
N MET A 137 0.23 -10.22 -11.97
CA MET A 137 0.25 -8.77 -11.80
C MET A 137 -1.20 -8.27 -11.66
N LEU A 138 -1.43 -7.11 -11.03
CA LEU A 138 -2.74 -6.46 -11.12
C LEU A 138 -3.04 -6.02 -12.56
N ALA A 139 -4.25 -6.29 -13.04
CA ALA A 139 -4.70 -5.89 -14.38
C ALA A 139 -4.58 -4.37 -14.60
N ARG A 140 -4.85 -3.59 -13.55
CA ARG A 140 -4.78 -2.12 -13.54
C ARG A 140 -3.39 -1.59 -13.90
N CYS A 141 -2.34 -2.35 -13.64
CA CYS A 141 -0.96 -1.97 -13.97
C CYS A 141 -0.67 -1.93 -15.47
N ILE A 142 -1.42 -2.69 -16.27
CA ILE A 142 -1.28 -2.68 -17.73
C ILE A 142 -1.95 -1.44 -18.33
N SER A 143 -3.04 -0.97 -17.72
CA SER A 143 -3.86 0.15 -18.23
C SER A 143 -3.21 1.53 -18.04
N GLY A 144 -2.07 1.61 -17.34
CA GLY A 144 -1.34 2.86 -17.06
C GLY A 144 -0.19 3.21 -18.02
N HIS A 145 0.10 2.37 -19.03
CA HIS A 145 1.18 2.61 -20.02
C HIS A 145 0.67 2.98 -21.42
N GLY A 146 -0.56 3.49 -21.52
CA GLY A 146 -1.24 3.76 -22.79
C GLY A 146 -1.81 5.17 -22.95
N LYS A 147 -1.13 6.20 -22.41
CA LYS A 147 -1.38 7.60 -22.79
C LYS A 147 -0.03 8.33 -22.89
N SER A 148 0.59 8.22 -24.06
CA SER A 148 1.43 9.29 -24.63
C SER A 148 0.56 10.13 -25.56
#